data_AF-A0A3G9IPS4-F1
#
_entry.id   AF-A0A3G9IPS4-F1
#
_cell.length_a   1.000
_cell.length_b   1.000
_cell.length_c   1.000
_cell.angle_alpha   90.00
_cell.angle_beta   90.00
_cell.angle_gamma   90.00
#
_symmetry.space_group_name_H-M   'P 1'
#
loop_
_entity.id
_entity.type
_entity.pdbx_description
1 polymer ?
#
loop_
_entity_poly.entity_id
_entity_poly.type
_entity_poly.pdbx_seq_one_letter_code
_entity_poly.pdbx_strand_id
1 'polypeptide(L)'
;MKTYTVAVGNPSTPTPVGEYKVVYKGKNWGPSFGPRWLGLNVPWGTYGIHGTNKPYSIGQHQSHGCIRMHNNDVIELFEMIPLGTKVTIYGHVLGDQYQDPRDLAEGNVGGDVQLIQSRLKSAGYFKGISNGKFRSDTTEAVKQFQRDHHLVQNGVVSIKVYEELGLME
;
A
#
# COMPACT_ATOMS: atom_id res chain seq x y z
N MET A 1 16.37 9.22 -20.23
CA MET A 1 15.28 8.61 -19.45
C MET A 1 15.47 7.10 -19.48
N LYS A 2 15.42 6.41 -18.34
CA LYS A 2 15.52 4.94 -18.23
C LYS A 2 14.15 4.38 -17.87
N THR A 3 13.84 3.19 -18.38
CA THR A 3 12.58 2.48 -18.12
C THR A 3 12.93 1.06 -17.71
N TYR A 4 12.28 0.56 -16.66
CA TYR A 4 12.51 -0.76 -16.10
C TYR A 4 11.19 -1.48 -15.89
N THR A 5 11.18 -2.79 -16.11
CA THR A 5 10.05 -3.64 -15.76
C THR A 5 10.10 -3.95 -14.26
N VAL A 6 8.96 -3.86 -13.59
CA VAL A 6 8.86 -4.08 -12.14
C VAL A 6 7.76 -5.07 -11.77
N ALA A 7 7.88 -5.69 -10.59
CA ALA A 7 6.76 -6.35 -9.93
C ALA A 7 6.20 -5.44 -8.83
N VAL A 8 4.89 -5.47 -8.65
CA VAL A 8 4.18 -4.69 -7.62
C VAL A 8 3.42 -5.62 -6.66
N GLY A 9 2.82 -5.02 -5.63
CA GLY A 9 1.98 -5.71 -4.67
C GLY A 9 0.83 -6.44 -5.34
N ASN A 10 0.45 -7.58 -4.77
CA ASN A 10 -0.82 -8.23 -5.14
C ASN A 10 -2.02 -7.40 -4.64
N PRO A 11 -3.26 -7.68 -5.12
CA PRO A 11 -4.45 -6.94 -4.70
C PRO A 11 -4.69 -6.91 -3.18
N SER A 12 -4.30 -7.96 -2.44
CA SER A 12 -4.45 -8.02 -0.98
C SER A 12 -3.39 -7.21 -0.21
N THR A 13 -2.25 -6.90 -0.83
CA THR A 13 -1.13 -6.13 -0.24
C THR A 13 -0.56 -5.17 -1.28
N PRO A 14 -1.34 -4.16 -1.70
CA PRO A 14 -1.01 -3.34 -2.85
C PRO A 14 0.25 -2.50 -2.62
N THR A 15 0.94 -2.17 -3.71
CA THR A 15 2.00 -1.16 -3.67
C THR A 15 1.36 0.20 -3.38
N PRO A 16 1.93 0.98 -2.45
CA PRO A 16 1.27 2.21 -1.99
C PRO A 16 1.33 3.30 -3.07
N VAL A 17 0.18 3.83 -3.46
CA VAL A 17 0.06 4.96 -4.39
C VAL A 17 0.33 6.27 -3.64
N GLY A 18 1.11 7.17 -4.25
CA GLY A 18 1.42 8.48 -3.67
C GLY A 18 2.83 8.98 -3.94
N GLU A 19 3.23 10.01 -3.20
CA GLU A 19 4.57 10.59 -3.29
C GLU A 19 5.44 10.19 -2.09
N TYR A 20 6.61 9.65 -2.39
CA TYR A 20 7.59 9.17 -1.42
C TYR A 20 8.98 9.69 -1.74
N LYS A 21 9.93 9.39 -0.86
CA LYS A 21 11.36 9.65 -1.03
C LYS A 21 12.15 8.40 -0.69
N VAL A 22 13.26 8.21 -1.39
CA VAL A 22 14.29 7.24 -0.98
C VAL A 22 14.99 7.77 0.26
N VAL A 23 14.74 7.15 1.42
CA VAL A 23 15.32 7.55 2.71
C VAL A 23 16.41 6.61 3.21
N TYR A 24 16.60 5.47 2.54
CA TYR A 24 17.63 4.51 2.89
C TYR A 24 18.16 3.76 1.66
N LYS A 25 19.45 3.40 1.68
CA LYS A 25 20.14 2.64 0.63
C LYS A 25 20.98 1.54 1.28
N GLY A 26 20.74 0.28 0.92
CA GLY A 26 21.49 -0.89 1.43
C GLY A 26 21.92 -1.86 0.33
N LYS A 27 23.11 -2.46 0.47
CA LYS A 27 23.67 -3.43 -0.51
C LYS A 27 23.44 -4.91 -0.13
N ASN A 28 22.92 -5.22 1.05
CA ASN A 28 22.69 -6.58 1.55
C ASN A 28 21.54 -6.61 2.57
N TRP A 29 20.33 -6.23 2.16
CA TRP A 29 19.17 -6.18 3.07
C TRP A 29 18.66 -7.58 3.47
N GLY A 30 18.87 -8.56 2.59
CA GLY A 30 18.53 -9.96 2.84
C GLY A 30 18.41 -10.74 1.52
N PRO A 31 18.47 -12.08 1.57
CA PRO A 31 18.57 -12.92 0.37
C PRO A 31 17.36 -12.76 -0.57
N SER A 32 16.16 -12.52 -0.04
CA SER A 32 14.94 -12.32 -0.83
C SER A 32 14.88 -10.97 -1.56
N PHE A 33 15.72 -10.01 -1.17
CA PHE A 33 15.68 -8.63 -1.66
C PHE A 33 16.72 -8.35 -2.74
N GLY A 34 17.51 -9.36 -3.14
CA GLY A 34 18.55 -9.22 -4.14
C GLY A 34 19.69 -8.29 -3.68
N PRO A 35 20.45 -7.72 -4.62
CA PRO A 35 21.72 -7.05 -4.33
C PRO A 35 21.56 -5.63 -3.81
N ARG A 36 20.38 -5.01 -3.91
CA ARG A 36 20.16 -3.61 -3.52
C ARG A 36 18.76 -3.41 -2.96
N TRP A 37 18.68 -2.52 -1.98
CA TRP A 37 17.46 -2.07 -1.33
C TRP A 37 17.44 -0.54 -1.26
N LEU A 38 16.34 0.05 -1.74
CA LEU A 38 16.05 1.47 -1.69
C LEU A 38 14.80 1.66 -0.82
N GLY A 39 14.97 2.03 0.45
CA GLY A 39 13.89 2.18 1.41
C GLY A 39 13.10 3.47 1.17
N LEU A 40 11.76 3.38 1.20
CA LEU A 40 10.83 4.49 1.00
C LEU A 40 10.21 4.92 2.34
N ASN A 41 9.90 6.21 2.49
CA ASN A 41 9.26 6.78 3.68
C ASN A 41 7.73 6.54 3.74
N VAL A 42 7.28 5.31 3.51
CA VAL A 42 5.86 4.96 3.60
C VAL A 42 5.45 4.93 5.08
N PRO A 43 4.38 5.64 5.51
CA PRO A 43 4.14 5.91 6.93
C PRO A 43 3.61 4.69 7.72
N TRP A 44 3.04 3.70 7.04
CA TRP A 44 2.42 2.55 7.68
C TRP A 44 3.29 1.28 7.72
N GLY A 45 4.46 1.27 7.08
CA GLY A 45 5.33 0.08 7.11
C GLY A 45 6.64 0.23 6.34
N THR A 46 7.36 -0.88 6.24
CA THR A 46 8.64 -0.95 5.52
C THR A 46 8.40 -1.29 4.06
N TYR A 47 8.59 -0.29 3.19
CA TYR A 47 8.46 -0.44 1.75
C TYR A 47 9.76 -0.03 1.06
N GLY A 48 10.03 -0.63 -0.08
CA GLY A 48 11.23 -0.33 -0.85
C GLY A 48 11.16 -0.75 -2.30
N ILE A 49 12.09 -0.21 -3.08
CA ILE A 49 12.44 -0.70 -4.41
C ILE A 49 13.66 -1.60 -4.24
N HIS A 50 13.59 -2.85 -4.68
CA HIS A 50 14.65 -3.82 -4.43
C HIS A 50 14.77 -4.87 -5.54
N GLY A 51 15.87 -5.63 -5.53
CA GLY A 51 16.07 -6.76 -6.44
C GLY A 51 15.20 -7.97 -6.08
N THR A 52 15.49 -9.16 -6.58
CA THR A 52 14.73 -10.35 -6.17
C THR A 52 15.51 -11.64 -6.37
N ASN A 53 15.19 -12.66 -5.57
CA ASN A 53 15.55 -14.06 -5.81
C ASN A 53 14.46 -14.83 -6.59
N LYS A 54 13.36 -14.17 -6.96
CA LYS A 54 12.25 -14.73 -7.75
C LYS A 54 12.11 -13.93 -9.06
N PRO A 55 13.05 -14.06 -10.00
CA PRO A 55 13.08 -13.23 -11.22
C PRO A 55 11.81 -13.40 -12.08
N TYR A 56 11.15 -14.56 -12.02
CA TYR A 56 9.87 -14.80 -12.69
C TYR A 56 8.72 -13.90 -12.19
N SER A 57 8.85 -13.31 -10.99
CA SER A 57 7.82 -12.41 -10.44
C SER A 57 7.84 -11.02 -11.08
N ILE A 58 8.92 -10.64 -11.79
CA ILE A 58 9.02 -9.34 -12.46
C ILE A 58 7.98 -9.25 -13.58
N GLY A 59 7.28 -8.10 -13.65
CA GLY A 59 6.15 -7.89 -14.55
C GLY A 59 4.80 -8.39 -14.00
N GLN A 60 4.75 -8.85 -12.74
CA GLN A 60 3.55 -9.42 -12.14
C GLN A 60 3.16 -8.74 -10.80
N HIS A 61 1.92 -8.94 -10.37
CA HIS A 61 1.40 -8.46 -9.08
C HIS A 61 1.62 -9.54 -7.99
N GLN A 62 2.89 -9.78 -7.63
CA GLN A 62 3.30 -10.91 -6.77
C GLN A 62 4.12 -10.51 -5.52
N SER A 63 4.23 -9.21 -5.24
CA SER A 63 4.91 -8.73 -4.02
C SER A 63 3.92 -8.53 -2.86
N HIS A 64 4.46 -8.22 -1.68
CA HIS A 64 3.69 -7.78 -0.51
C HIS A 64 3.69 -6.24 -0.39
N GLY A 65 3.67 -5.56 -1.53
CA GLY A 65 3.63 -4.09 -1.64
C GLY A 65 4.95 -3.43 -2.01
N CYS A 66 6.09 -4.09 -1.82
CA CYS A 66 7.38 -3.58 -2.31
C CYS A 66 7.49 -3.65 -3.85
N ILE A 67 8.30 -2.77 -4.44
CA ILE A 67 8.55 -2.77 -5.88
C ILE A 67 9.78 -3.64 -6.14
N ARG A 68 9.61 -4.74 -6.90
CA ARG A 68 10.73 -5.62 -7.28
C ARG A 68 11.24 -5.24 -8.66
N MET A 69 12.55 -5.29 -8.83
CA MET A 69 13.25 -5.09 -10.10
C MET A 69 14.14 -6.30 -10.39
N HIS A 70 14.58 -6.44 -11.65
CA HIS A 70 15.71 -7.31 -11.94
C HIS A 70 16.96 -6.84 -11.19
N ASN A 71 17.82 -7.79 -10.82
CA ASN A 71 19.00 -7.49 -10.00
C ASN A 71 19.97 -6.51 -10.67
N ASN A 72 20.15 -6.60 -11.99
CA ASN A 72 21.00 -5.67 -12.73
C ASN A 72 20.39 -4.26 -12.78
N ASP A 73 19.07 -4.16 -12.98
CA ASP A 73 18.35 -2.89 -13.05
C ASP A 73 18.40 -2.14 -11.72
N VAL A 74 18.19 -2.84 -10.59
CA VAL A 74 18.28 -2.19 -9.27
C VAL A 74 19.72 -1.80 -8.93
N ILE A 75 20.73 -2.53 -9.42
CA ILE A 75 22.13 -2.12 -9.27
C ILE A 75 22.37 -0.80 -10.01
N GLU A 76 21.92 -0.69 -11.26
CA GLU A 76 22.04 0.54 -12.05
C GLU A 76 21.31 1.71 -11.38
N LEU A 77 20.03 1.52 -11.03
CA LEU A 77 19.22 2.54 -10.36
C LEU A 77 19.86 3.00 -9.04
N PHE A 78 20.38 2.05 -8.26
CA PHE A 78 21.01 2.34 -6.99
C PHE A 78 22.23 3.24 -7.14
N GLU A 79 23.09 3.04 -8.14
CA GLU A 79 24.26 3.91 -8.32
C GLU A 79 23.86 5.29 -8.90
N MET A 80 22.73 5.37 -9.61
CA MET A 80 22.25 6.58 -10.27
C MET A 80 21.63 7.61 -9.30
N ILE A 81 20.84 7.17 -8.31
CA ILE A 81 19.99 8.09 -7.52
C ILE A 81 20.53 8.34 -6.10
N PRO A 82 20.59 9.59 -5.62
CA PRO A 82 20.94 9.90 -4.23
C PRO A 82 19.79 9.64 -3.25
N LEU A 83 20.10 9.67 -1.95
CA LEU A 83 19.06 9.78 -0.90
C LEU A 83 18.26 11.08 -1.08
N GLY A 84 16.98 11.04 -0.71
CA GLY A 84 16.03 12.14 -0.89
C GLY A 84 15.36 12.18 -2.26
N THR A 85 15.78 11.34 -3.21
CA THR A 85 15.16 11.22 -4.54
C THR A 85 13.66 10.97 -4.40
N LYS A 86 12.86 11.81 -5.05
CA LYS A 86 11.40 11.70 -5.09
C LYS A 86 10.99 10.46 -5.89
N VAL A 87 10.03 9.70 -5.35
CA VAL A 87 9.41 8.54 -5.98
C VAL A 87 7.91 8.78 -6.03
N THR A 88 7.35 8.97 -7.22
CA THR A 88 5.90 9.08 -7.41
C THR A 88 5.37 7.75 -7.92
N ILE A 89 4.41 7.17 -7.21
CA ILE A 89 3.73 5.93 -7.59
C ILE A 89 2.31 6.32 -8.01
N TYR A 90 2.02 6.14 -9.30
CA TYR A 90 0.71 6.41 -9.88
C TYR A 90 -0.21 5.18 -9.78
N GLY A 91 -1.51 5.41 -9.71
CA GLY A 91 -2.54 4.39 -9.61
C GLY A 91 -3.76 4.92 -8.87
N HIS A 92 -4.74 4.05 -8.62
CA HIS A 92 -5.90 4.39 -7.81
C HIS A 92 -5.74 3.78 -6.41
N VAL A 93 -6.11 4.55 -5.37
CA VAL A 93 -5.89 4.16 -3.97
C VAL A 93 -6.67 2.89 -3.60
N LEU A 94 -7.82 2.68 -4.24
CA LEU A 94 -8.67 1.50 -4.03
C LEU A 94 -8.29 0.28 -4.89
N GLY A 95 -7.21 0.36 -5.67
CA GLY A 95 -6.75 -0.75 -6.51
C GLY A 95 -7.06 -0.54 -7.99
N ASP A 96 -7.32 -1.63 -8.71
CA ASP A 96 -7.63 -1.60 -10.14
C ASP A 96 -9.07 -1.11 -10.37
N GLN A 97 -9.28 -0.26 -11.37
CA GLN A 97 -10.61 0.30 -11.68
C GLN A 97 -11.63 -0.73 -12.18
N TYR A 98 -11.19 -1.93 -12.57
CA TYR A 98 -12.02 -3.04 -13.04
C TYR A 98 -12.17 -4.16 -12.01
N GLN A 99 -11.72 -3.94 -10.77
CA GLN A 99 -11.85 -4.90 -9.67
C GLN A 99 -12.44 -4.21 -8.45
N ASP A 100 -13.22 -4.97 -7.68
CA ASP A 100 -13.71 -4.49 -6.40
C ASP A 100 -12.53 -4.20 -5.46
N PRO A 101 -12.61 -3.13 -4.65
CA PRO A 101 -11.64 -2.88 -3.60
C PRO A 101 -11.54 -4.09 -2.67
N ARG A 102 -10.33 -4.39 -2.19
CA ARG A 102 -10.17 -5.45 -1.20
C ARG A 102 -10.98 -5.16 0.06
N ASP A 103 -11.48 -6.22 0.70
CA ASP A 103 -12.01 -6.12 2.05
C ASP A 103 -10.91 -5.65 3.01
N LEU A 104 -11.23 -4.68 3.87
CA LEU A 104 -10.31 -4.22 4.91
C LEU A 104 -10.77 -4.64 6.28
N ALA A 105 -9.85 -5.20 7.05
CA ALA A 105 -10.05 -5.60 8.43
C ALA A 105 -8.80 -5.27 9.27
N GLU A 106 -8.92 -5.52 10.57
CA GLU A 106 -7.84 -5.33 11.52
C GLU A 106 -6.54 -6.02 11.07
N GLY A 107 -5.42 -5.30 11.19
CA GLY A 107 -4.11 -5.74 10.73
C GLY A 107 -3.75 -5.24 9.33
N ASN A 108 -4.72 -4.90 8.49
CA ASN A 108 -4.42 -4.31 7.18
C ASN A 108 -3.74 -2.94 7.32
N VAL A 109 -2.91 -2.64 6.33
CA VAL A 109 -2.23 -1.35 6.19
C VAL A 109 -2.29 -0.91 4.74
N GLY A 110 -2.23 0.40 4.48
CA GLY A 110 -2.27 0.93 3.12
C GLY A 110 -2.85 2.34 3.02
N GLY A 111 -2.77 2.91 1.82
CA GLY A 111 -3.43 4.17 1.49
C GLY A 111 -4.95 4.06 1.47
N ASP A 112 -5.48 2.89 1.09
CA ASP A 112 -6.89 2.52 1.20
C ASP A 112 -7.39 2.57 2.65
N VAL A 113 -6.62 2.02 3.59
CA VAL A 113 -6.90 2.13 5.03
C VAL A 113 -6.90 3.58 5.47
N GLN A 114 -5.93 4.39 5.01
CA GLN A 114 -5.87 5.81 5.36
C GLN A 114 -7.08 6.58 4.80
N LEU A 115 -7.55 6.23 3.60
CA LEU A 115 -8.74 6.78 2.97
C LEU A 115 -10.00 6.44 3.78
N ILE A 116 -10.17 5.17 4.17
CA ILE A 116 -11.28 4.73 5.04
C ILE A 116 -11.27 5.47 6.37
N GLN A 117 -10.11 5.54 7.05
CA GLN A 117 -9.97 6.27 8.30
C GLN A 117 -10.38 7.74 8.14
N SER A 118 -10.02 8.36 7.02
CA SER A 118 -10.37 9.75 6.73
C SER A 118 -11.87 9.93 6.47
N ARG A 119 -12.50 9.02 5.73
CA ARG A 119 -13.95 9.04 5.48
C ARG A 119 -14.76 8.81 6.74
N LEU A 120 -14.42 7.79 7.54
CA LEU A 120 -15.04 7.54 8.84
C LEU A 120 -14.85 8.73 9.79
N LYS A 121 -13.68 9.40 9.74
CA LYS A 121 -13.43 10.59 10.54
C LYS A 121 -14.30 11.77 10.12
N SER A 122 -14.42 12.02 8.82
CA SER A 122 -15.32 13.05 8.27
C SER A 122 -16.79 12.79 8.60
N ALA A 123 -17.20 11.52 8.66
CA ALA A 123 -18.55 11.11 9.07
C ALA A 123 -18.75 11.07 10.60
N GLY A 124 -17.73 11.38 11.40
CA GLY A 124 -17.84 11.46 12.87
C GLY A 124 -17.61 10.14 13.64
N TYR A 125 -17.28 9.06 12.94
CA TYR A 125 -17.08 7.72 13.51
C TYR A 125 -15.67 7.47 14.03
N PHE A 126 -14.66 8.06 13.39
CA PHE A 126 -13.24 7.81 13.73
C PHE A 126 -12.55 9.04 14.33
N LYS A 127 -12.12 8.93 15.58
CA LYS A 127 -11.43 10.03 16.31
C LYS A 127 -9.90 9.93 16.26
N GLY A 128 -9.38 8.81 15.78
CA GLY A 128 -7.95 8.54 15.70
C GLY A 128 -7.22 9.33 14.61
N ILE A 129 -5.98 8.93 14.37
CA ILE A 129 -5.13 9.49 13.31
C ILE A 129 -5.28 8.60 12.07
N SER A 130 -5.54 9.21 10.91
CA SER A 130 -5.55 8.51 9.61
C SER A 130 -4.12 8.15 9.21
N ASN A 131 -3.57 7.11 9.81
CA ASN A 131 -2.18 6.68 9.66
C ASN A 131 -2.00 5.49 8.70
N GLY A 132 -3.09 5.00 8.11
CA GLY A 132 -3.07 3.87 7.19
C GLY A 132 -2.82 2.53 7.88
N LYS A 133 -3.07 2.42 9.18
CA LYS A 133 -2.99 1.17 9.96
C LYS A 133 -4.35 0.83 10.55
N PHE A 134 -4.95 -0.25 10.07
CA PHE A 134 -6.25 -0.71 10.54
C PHE A 134 -6.03 -1.43 11.87
N ARG A 135 -6.44 -0.82 12.96
CA ARG A 135 -6.32 -1.33 14.33
C ARG A 135 -7.68 -1.33 15.00
N SER A 136 -7.72 -1.76 16.26
CA SER A 136 -8.97 -1.86 17.04
C SER A 136 -9.79 -0.57 17.06
N ASP A 137 -9.15 0.60 17.07
CA ASP A 137 -9.84 1.89 16.96
C ASP A 137 -10.62 2.07 15.65
N THR A 138 -10.04 1.61 14.54
CA THR A 138 -10.65 1.61 13.21
C THR A 138 -11.75 0.54 13.15
N THR A 139 -11.51 -0.65 13.72
CA THR A 139 -12.49 -1.73 13.84
C THR A 139 -13.76 -1.25 14.55
N GLU A 140 -13.61 -0.55 15.68
CA GLU A 140 -14.76 -0.03 16.43
C GLU A 140 -15.48 1.10 15.70
N ALA A 141 -14.76 1.97 14.99
CA ALA A 141 -15.36 2.98 14.13
C ALA A 141 -16.18 2.36 12.98
N VAL A 142 -15.65 1.31 12.34
CA VAL A 142 -16.36 0.59 11.27
C VAL A 142 -17.60 -0.11 11.82
N LYS A 143 -17.53 -0.78 12.98
CA LYS A 143 -18.71 -1.40 13.59
C LYS A 143 -19.80 -0.38 13.95
N GLN A 144 -19.41 0.80 14.44
CA GLN A 144 -20.36 1.88 14.72
C GLN A 144 -20.99 2.42 13.44
N PHE A 145 -20.20 2.63 12.38
CA PHE A 145 -20.73 3.00 11.07
C PHE A 145 -21.70 1.95 10.52
N GLN A 146 -21.33 0.67 10.58
CA GLN A 146 -22.17 -0.44 10.16
C GLN A 146 -23.49 -0.51 10.94
N ARG A 147 -23.47 -0.25 12.25
CA ARG A 147 -24.69 -0.16 13.08
C ARG A 147 -25.67 0.87 12.54
N ASP A 148 -25.18 2.09 12.35
CA ASP A 148 -26.03 3.24 12.05
C ASP A 148 -26.57 3.17 10.61
N HIS A 149 -25.85 2.49 9.72
CA HIS A 149 -26.25 2.23 8.33
C HIS A 149 -26.95 0.86 8.13
N HIS A 150 -27.35 0.17 9.21
CA HIS A 150 -28.07 -1.12 9.15
C HIS A 150 -27.31 -2.23 8.37
N LEU A 151 -25.97 -2.20 8.41
CA LEU A 151 -25.09 -3.20 7.83
C LEU A 151 -24.70 -4.29 8.85
N VAL A 152 -24.08 -5.38 8.36
CA VAL A 152 -23.52 -6.43 9.22
C VAL A 152 -22.34 -5.87 10.03
N GLN A 153 -22.44 -5.88 11.36
CA GLN A 153 -21.49 -5.27 12.30
C GLN A 153 -20.24 -6.13 12.55
N ASN A 154 -19.56 -6.56 11.49
CA ASN A 154 -18.40 -7.43 11.58
C ASN A 154 -17.06 -6.67 11.68
N GLY A 155 -17.06 -5.34 11.57
CA GLY A 155 -15.83 -4.53 11.58
C GLY A 155 -14.99 -4.65 10.30
N VAL A 156 -15.51 -5.30 9.26
CA VAL A 156 -14.88 -5.44 7.96
C VAL A 156 -15.46 -4.42 7.00
N VAL A 157 -14.60 -3.67 6.33
CA VAL A 157 -14.99 -2.78 5.23
C VAL A 157 -15.14 -3.62 3.98
N SER A 158 -16.36 -4.05 3.70
CA SER A 158 -16.74 -4.71 2.44
C SER A 158 -17.23 -3.70 1.41
N ILE A 159 -17.55 -4.16 0.19
CA ILE A 159 -18.06 -3.32 -0.89
C ILE A 159 -19.20 -2.38 -0.46
N LYS A 160 -20.16 -2.89 0.34
CA LYS A 160 -21.27 -2.09 0.87
C LYS A 160 -20.82 -0.93 1.77
N VAL A 161 -19.74 -1.13 2.53
CA VAL A 161 -19.18 -0.05 3.36
C VAL A 161 -18.50 0.99 2.46
N TYR A 162 -17.84 0.58 1.37
CA TYR A 162 -17.29 1.53 0.39
C TYR A 162 -18.38 2.35 -0.30
N GLU A 163 -19.47 1.71 -0.73
CA GLU A 163 -20.65 2.36 -1.32
C GLU A 163 -21.25 3.40 -0.35
N GLU A 164 -21.55 2.99 0.90
CA GLU A 164 -22.13 3.88 1.91
C GLU A 164 -21.19 5.05 2.31
N LEU A 165 -19.87 4.86 2.17
CA LEU A 165 -18.88 5.93 2.35
C LEU A 165 -18.71 6.84 1.12
N GLY A 166 -19.47 6.61 0.05
CA GLY A 166 -19.40 7.36 -1.21
C GLY A 166 -18.07 7.19 -1.93
N LEU A 167 -17.46 6.00 -1.82
CA LEU A 167 -16.19 5.65 -2.46
C LEU A 167 -16.37 4.80 -3.72
N MET A 168 -17.57 4.25 -3.91
CA MET A 168 -17.95 3.40 -5.04
C MET A 168 -19.41 3.70 -5.42
N GLU A 169 -19.78 3.40 -6.68
CA GLU A 169 -21.14 3.50 -7.23
C GLU A 169 -21.66 2.12 -7.66
#